data_AF-A0A969G6Y9-F1
#
_entry.id   AF-A0A969G6Y9-F1
#
_cell.length_a   1.000
_cell.length_b   1.000
_cell.length_c   1.000
_cell.angle_alpha   90.00
_cell.angle_beta   90.00
_cell.angle_gamma   90.00
#
_symmetry.space_group_name_H-M   'P 1'
#
loop_
_entity.id
_entity.type
_entity.pdbx_description
1 polymer ?
#
loop_
_entity_poly.entity_id
_entity_poly.type
_entity_poly.pdbx_seq_one_letter_code
_entity_poly.pdbx_strand_id
1 'polypeptide(L)'
;MINQSYKRQIETSLELALSSFLEEEIRLSKKEYDSLTQGYATFFKVIFDYFQGNLESPNFSEIRHIFFQILIIIYREAYRKDPQVAHYLLDGFITGYPNLPNTGLISKYCSLGNASIACRESIKSENKLLVWQQSCRQVQAYNEFLNGLLAYLIILWRAAKNKSIKTTVFSASYSNKLEQFKTLTGGDNGAFYLIFRLAQPKLRNAIAHETIWLDSPANKVRYIDGKQPKEFEINLADFLALASTGSHLLQPYLAAISSIAIIECASEHEKSLLPDNIIELFNFIPGQNL
;
A
#
# COMPACT_ATOMS: atom_id res chain seq x y z
N MET A 1 1.01 -20.89 -19.04
CA MET A 1 0.92 -19.99 -20.22
C MET A 1 0.43 -18.65 -19.71
N ILE A 2 1.31 -17.65 -19.60
CA ILE A 2 0.94 -16.30 -19.17
C ILE A 2 0.06 -15.69 -20.26
N ASN A 3 -1.14 -15.23 -19.86
CA ASN A 3 -2.13 -14.67 -20.77
C ASN A 3 -1.53 -13.44 -21.47
N GLN A 4 -1.55 -13.38 -22.81
CA GLN A 4 -1.03 -12.23 -23.58
C GLN A 4 -1.63 -10.89 -23.12
N SER A 5 -2.83 -10.91 -22.53
CA SER A 5 -3.45 -9.76 -21.87
C SER A 5 -2.61 -9.17 -20.74
N TYR A 6 -1.97 -10.02 -19.93
CA TYR A 6 -1.22 -9.63 -18.73
C TYR A 6 0.10 -8.94 -19.10
N LYS A 7 0.82 -9.49 -20.08
CA LYS A 7 2.04 -8.88 -20.62
C LYS A 7 1.76 -7.49 -21.20
N ARG A 8 0.65 -7.36 -21.94
CA ARG A 8 0.21 -6.09 -22.53
C ARG A 8 -0.20 -5.06 -21.47
N GLN A 9 -0.77 -5.50 -20.35
CA GLN A 9 -1.11 -4.61 -19.23
C GLN A 9 0.13 -4.07 -18.52
N ILE A 10 1.15 -4.90 -18.31
CA ILE A 10 2.45 -4.44 -17.80
C ILE A 10 3.06 -3.38 -18.75
N GLU A 11 3.01 -3.62 -20.06
CA GLU A 11 3.47 -2.65 -21.07
C GLU A 11 2.70 -1.32 -21.00
N THR A 12 1.37 -1.34 -20.87
CA THR A 12 0.56 -0.11 -20.71
C THR A 12 0.85 0.61 -19.38
N SER A 13 1.12 -0.14 -18.32
CA SER A 13 1.50 0.41 -17.01
C SER A 13 2.81 1.18 -17.08
N LEU A 14 3.75 0.69 -17.89
CA LEU A 14 5.04 1.30 -18.14
C LEU A 14 4.91 2.58 -18.99
N GLU A 15 4.07 2.58 -20.02
CA GLU A 15 3.79 3.78 -20.81
C GLU A 15 3.16 4.91 -19.97
N LEU A 16 2.29 4.56 -19.02
CA LEU A 16 1.71 5.53 -18.09
C LEU A 16 2.72 6.04 -17.06
N ALA A 17 3.63 5.20 -16.58
CA ALA A 17 4.72 5.62 -15.70
C ALA A 17 5.67 6.59 -16.42
N LEU A 18 5.94 6.35 -17.71
CA LEU A 18 6.79 7.17 -18.58
C LEU A 18 6.20 8.55 -18.92
N SER A 19 4.89 8.74 -18.81
CA SER A 19 4.22 10.03 -19.07
C SER A 19 4.00 10.89 -17.81
N SER A 20 4.54 10.46 -16.66
CA SER A 20 4.39 11.14 -15.37
C SER A 20 5.71 11.82 -14.92
N PHE A 21 5.64 12.59 -13.82
CA PHE A 21 6.73 13.34 -13.17
C PHE A 21 8.01 12.55 -12.80
N LEU A 22 8.08 11.26 -13.13
CA LEU A 22 9.17 10.32 -12.86
C LEU A 22 10.17 10.18 -14.03
N GLU A 23 9.99 10.91 -15.13
CA GLU A 23 10.75 10.75 -16.38
C GLU A 23 12.28 10.79 -16.21
N GLU A 24 12.80 11.74 -15.42
CA GLU A 24 14.24 11.92 -15.19
C GLU A 24 14.84 10.76 -14.36
N GLU A 25 14.15 10.33 -13.31
CA GLU A 25 14.56 9.20 -12.45
C GLU A 25 14.51 7.86 -13.20
N ILE A 26 13.50 7.69 -14.07
CA ILE A 26 13.38 6.54 -14.98
C ILE A 26 14.55 6.56 -15.98
N ARG A 27 14.92 7.72 -16.53
CA ARG A 27 16.06 7.85 -17.45
C ARG A 27 17.40 7.53 -16.79
N LEU A 28 17.58 7.91 -15.53
CA LEU A 28 18.80 7.61 -14.77
C LEU A 28 18.96 6.13 -14.44
N SER A 29 17.87 5.41 -14.13
CA SER A 29 17.98 3.95 -13.94
C SER A 29 18.00 3.14 -15.21
N LYS A 30 17.55 3.68 -16.35
CA LYS A 30 17.86 3.08 -17.65
C LYS A 30 19.37 2.89 -17.80
N LYS A 31 20.17 3.94 -17.55
CA LYS A 31 21.63 3.88 -17.61
C LYS A 31 22.29 2.86 -16.69
N GLU A 32 21.68 2.58 -15.53
CA GLU A 32 22.24 1.65 -14.54
C GLU A 32 21.90 0.18 -14.86
N TYR A 33 20.81 -0.06 -15.60
CA TYR A 33 20.30 -1.40 -15.94
C TYR A 33 20.06 -1.58 -17.45
N ASP A 34 20.87 -0.94 -18.30
CA ASP A 34 20.72 -0.90 -19.77
C ASP A 34 20.72 -2.31 -20.44
N SER A 35 21.15 -3.36 -19.74
CA SER A 35 21.09 -4.75 -20.20
C SER A 35 19.74 -5.45 -20.01
N LEU A 36 18.77 -4.81 -19.33
CA LEU A 36 17.46 -5.40 -19.01
C LEU A 36 16.35 -4.90 -19.94
N THR A 37 15.30 -5.72 -20.12
CA THR A 37 14.12 -5.31 -20.88
C THR A 37 13.51 -4.04 -20.24
N GLN A 38 13.16 -3.03 -21.05
CA GLN A 38 12.81 -1.65 -20.65
C GLN A 38 11.82 -1.53 -19.46
N GLY A 39 10.94 -2.51 -19.27
CA GLY A 39 10.00 -2.56 -18.14
C GLY A 39 10.58 -3.02 -16.81
N TYR A 40 11.47 -4.01 -16.86
CA TYR A 40 12.04 -4.62 -15.65
C TYR A 40 13.11 -3.75 -15.02
N ALA A 41 13.87 -2.98 -15.81
CA ALA A 41 14.82 -1.99 -15.28
C ALA A 41 14.15 -1.00 -14.30
N THR A 42 12.93 -0.53 -14.62
CA THR A 42 12.16 0.35 -13.73
C THR A 42 11.74 -0.37 -12.44
N PHE A 43 11.32 -1.63 -12.53
CA PHE A 43 10.98 -2.41 -11.33
C PHE A 43 12.20 -2.71 -10.47
N PHE A 44 13.35 -3.04 -11.06
CA PHE A 44 14.61 -3.19 -10.31
C PHE A 44 15.01 -1.90 -9.62
N LYS A 45 14.95 -0.74 -10.30
CA LYS A 45 15.19 0.56 -9.66
C LYS A 45 14.32 0.72 -8.41
N VAL A 46 13.00 0.57 -8.55
CA VAL A 46 12.06 0.73 -7.44
C VAL A 46 12.42 -0.17 -6.25
N ILE A 47 12.78 -1.43 -6.54
CA ILE A 47 13.16 -2.41 -5.53
C ILE A 47 14.46 -1.96 -4.84
N PHE A 48 15.51 -1.65 -5.60
CA PHE A 48 16.80 -1.25 -5.04
C PHE A 48 16.74 0.08 -4.30
N ASP A 49 16.06 1.11 -4.84
CA ASP A 49 15.85 2.40 -4.16
C ASP A 49 15.13 2.21 -2.82
N TYR A 50 14.20 1.25 -2.74
CA TYR A 50 13.52 0.91 -1.50
C TYR A 50 14.47 0.29 -0.45
N PHE A 51 15.36 -0.62 -0.85
CA PHE A 51 16.30 -1.29 0.07
C PHE A 51 17.53 -0.44 0.41
N GLN A 52 17.96 0.44 -0.50
CA GLN A 52 19.10 1.35 -0.32
C GLN A 52 18.70 2.68 0.33
N GLY A 53 17.40 2.96 0.41
CA GLY A 53 16.86 4.17 1.02
C GLY A 53 17.19 4.23 2.52
N ASN A 54 18.24 4.98 2.86
CA ASN A 54 18.59 5.27 4.24
C ASN A 54 17.48 6.13 4.88
N LEU A 55 16.68 5.52 5.74
CA LEU A 55 15.81 6.24 6.65
C LEU A 55 16.54 6.51 7.95
N GLU A 56 16.54 7.77 8.39
CA GLU A 56 17.10 8.19 9.68
C GLU A 56 16.37 7.57 10.88
N SER A 57 15.09 7.19 10.70
CA SER A 57 14.26 6.60 11.75
C SER A 57 14.15 5.07 11.59
N PRO A 58 14.67 4.27 12.54
CA PRO A 58 14.54 2.82 12.55
C PRO A 58 13.08 2.34 12.53
N ASN A 59 12.19 3.07 13.23
CA ASN A 59 10.78 2.72 13.32
C ASN A 59 10.07 2.80 11.96
N PHE A 60 10.38 3.81 11.15
CA PHE A 60 9.79 3.90 9.81
C PHE A 60 10.36 2.86 8.85
N SER A 61 11.63 2.48 9.02
CA SER A 61 12.24 1.38 8.28
C SER A 61 11.53 0.05 8.58
N GLU A 62 11.31 -0.24 9.86
CA GLU A 62 10.59 -1.44 10.31
C GLU A 62 9.15 -1.48 9.76
N ILE A 63 8.39 -0.39 9.90
CA ILE A 63 7.02 -0.30 9.39
C ILE A 63 6.96 -0.56 7.89
N ARG A 64 7.87 0.04 7.12
CA ARG A 64 7.97 -0.18 5.67
C ARG A 64 8.25 -1.65 5.37
N HIS A 65 9.21 -2.24 6.07
CA HIS A 65 9.60 -3.62 5.87
C HIS A 65 8.47 -4.61 6.17
N ILE A 66 7.78 -4.44 7.31
CA ILE A 66 6.63 -5.26 7.68
C ILE A 66 5.51 -5.11 6.63
N PHE A 67 5.22 -3.89 6.17
CA PHE A 67 4.19 -3.67 5.16
C PHE A 67 4.53 -4.32 3.82
N PHE A 68 5.80 -4.21 3.38
CA PHE A 68 6.31 -4.92 2.21
C PHE A 68 6.13 -6.43 2.34
N GLN A 69 6.58 -7.02 3.47
CA GLN A 69 6.46 -8.45 3.73
C GLN A 69 5.01 -8.93 3.73
N ILE A 70 4.09 -8.17 4.34
CA ILE A 70 2.65 -8.47 4.36
C ILE A 70 2.12 -8.67 2.93
N LEU A 71 2.49 -7.78 2.01
CA LEU A 71 2.03 -7.83 0.62
C LEU A 71 2.63 -9.03 -0.14
N ILE A 72 3.91 -9.32 0.05
CA ILE A 72 4.55 -10.48 -0.58
C ILE A 72 3.95 -11.79 -0.04
N ILE A 73 3.83 -11.92 1.28
CA ILE A 73 3.33 -13.13 1.93
C ILE A 73 1.88 -13.39 1.53
N ILE A 74 1.01 -12.38 1.58
CA ILE A 74 -0.41 -12.58 1.25
C ILE A 74 -0.60 -12.97 -0.22
N TYR A 75 0.20 -12.38 -1.12
CA TYR A 75 0.23 -12.74 -2.54
C TYR A 75 0.69 -14.19 -2.71
N ARG A 76 1.85 -14.55 -2.15
CA ARG A 76 2.44 -15.90 -2.23
C ARG A 76 1.47 -16.97 -1.73
N GLU A 77 0.87 -16.76 -0.56
CA GLU A 77 -0.07 -17.72 0.04
C GLU A 77 -1.34 -17.87 -0.80
N ALA A 78 -1.85 -16.78 -1.39
CA ALA A 78 -2.97 -16.84 -2.31
C ALA A 78 -2.60 -17.56 -3.61
N TYR A 79 -1.43 -17.24 -4.18
CA TYR A 79 -0.94 -17.80 -5.44
C TYR A 79 -0.82 -19.32 -5.40
N ARG A 80 -0.32 -19.85 -4.28
CA ARG A 80 -0.23 -21.31 -4.03
C ARG A 80 -1.58 -22.04 -4.09
N LYS A 81 -2.69 -21.32 -3.92
CA LYS A 81 -4.05 -21.88 -3.95
C LYS A 81 -4.79 -21.52 -5.24
N ASP A 82 -4.68 -20.27 -5.66
CA ASP A 82 -5.37 -19.70 -6.81
C ASP A 82 -4.50 -18.59 -7.45
N PRO A 83 -3.65 -18.93 -8.44
CA PRO A 83 -2.78 -17.98 -9.13
C PRO A 83 -3.55 -16.82 -9.79
N GLN A 84 -4.72 -17.11 -10.35
CA GLN A 84 -5.53 -16.10 -11.04
C GLN A 84 -6.03 -15.04 -10.05
N VAL A 85 -6.50 -15.47 -8.89
CA VAL A 85 -6.92 -14.53 -7.83
C VAL A 85 -5.73 -13.72 -7.30
N ALA A 86 -4.55 -14.32 -7.20
CA ALA A 86 -3.35 -13.62 -6.78
C ALA A 86 -2.94 -12.51 -7.77
N HIS A 87 -3.00 -12.78 -9.08
CA HIS A 87 -2.68 -11.79 -10.12
C HIS A 87 -3.57 -10.54 -10.08
N TYR A 88 -4.79 -10.63 -9.56
CA TYR A 88 -5.66 -9.46 -9.40
C TYR A 88 -5.10 -8.39 -8.44
N LEU A 89 -4.13 -8.70 -7.58
CA LEU A 89 -3.43 -7.67 -6.81
C LEU A 89 -2.64 -6.72 -7.73
N LEU A 90 -2.01 -7.27 -8.78
CA LEU A 90 -1.17 -6.54 -9.72
C LEU A 90 -2.04 -5.78 -10.71
N ASP A 91 -3.02 -6.46 -11.31
CA ASP A 91 -4.00 -5.84 -12.22
C ASP A 91 -4.79 -4.74 -11.50
N GLY A 92 -5.14 -5.02 -10.25
CA GLY A 92 -5.88 -4.12 -9.36
C GLY A 92 -5.20 -2.79 -9.10
N PHE A 93 -3.90 -2.67 -9.36
CA PHE A 93 -3.22 -1.38 -9.29
C PHE A 93 -3.79 -0.40 -10.33
N ILE A 94 -3.93 -0.83 -11.60
CA ILE A 94 -4.28 0.06 -12.72
C ILE A 94 -5.70 -0.16 -13.21
N THR A 95 -6.06 -1.40 -13.54
CA THR A 95 -7.34 -1.72 -14.19
C THR A 95 -8.45 -1.99 -13.19
N GLY A 96 -8.09 -2.33 -11.94
CA GLY A 96 -9.03 -2.71 -10.91
C GLY A 96 -9.37 -4.20 -10.96
N TYR A 97 -10.26 -4.63 -10.08
CA TYR A 97 -10.73 -6.00 -10.01
C TYR A 97 -11.68 -6.32 -11.19
N PRO A 98 -11.58 -7.50 -11.82
CA PRO A 98 -12.39 -7.83 -12.99
C PRO A 98 -13.89 -7.64 -12.76
N ASN A 99 -14.56 -7.03 -13.74
CA ASN A 99 -15.99 -6.72 -13.74
C ASN A 99 -16.45 -5.80 -12.59
N LEU A 100 -15.53 -5.13 -11.88
CA LEU A 100 -15.83 -4.16 -10.83
C LEU A 100 -15.17 -2.82 -11.13
N PRO A 101 -15.89 -1.87 -11.74
CA PRO A 101 -15.33 -0.56 -12.06
C PRO A 101 -14.94 0.20 -10.79
N ASN A 102 -13.99 1.14 -10.92
CA ASN A 102 -13.53 2.04 -9.85
C ASN A 102 -12.84 1.37 -8.64
N THR A 103 -12.40 0.12 -8.81
CA THR A 103 -11.65 -0.63 -7.78
C THR A 103 -10.13 -0.49 -7.93
N GLY A 104 -9.66 0.22 -8.95
CA GLY A 104 -8.24 0.53 -9.16
C GLY A 104 -7.62 1.28 -7.96
N LEU A 105 -6.33 1.01 -7.70
CA LEU A 105 -5.58 1.63 -6.61
C LEU A 105 -4.73 2.83 -7.05
N ILE A 106 -4.42 2.97 -8.34
CA ILE A 106 -3.50 4.01 -8.85
C ILE A 106 -3.94 5.43 -8.48
N SER A 107 -5.23 5.77 -8.60
CA SER A 107 -5.71 7.10 -8.23
C SER A 107 -5.57 7.38 -6.73
N LYS A 108 -5.81 6.37 -5.89
CA LYS A 108 -5.66 6.46 -4.42
C LYS A 108 -4.19 6.54 -4.03
N TYR A 109 -3.33 5.78 -4.71
CA TYR A 109 -1.88 5.83 -4.57
C TYR A 109 -1.32 7.22 -4.93
N CYS A 110 -1.70 7.78 -6.09
CA CYS A 110 -1.29 9.12 -6.49
C CYS A 110 -1.81 10.20 -5.53
N SER A 111 -3.05 10.06 -5.04
CA SER A 111 -3.61 10.98 -4.04
C SER A 111 -2.80 10.96 -2.74
N LEU A 112 -2.38 9.78 -2.28
CA LEU A 112 -1.50 9.64 -1.13
C LEU A 112 -0.10 10.22 -1.40
N GLY A 113 0.46 10.05 -2.60
CA GLY A 113 1.71 10.68 -3.01
C GLY A 113 1.65 12.21 -2.91
N ASN A 114 0.62 12.80 -3.51
CA ASN A 114 0.41 14.25 -3.50
C ASN A 114 0.20 14.78 -2.08
N ALA A 115 -0.60 14.10 -1.26
CA ALA A 115 -0.81 14.47 0.14
C ALA A 115 0.49 14.38 0.96
N SER A 116 1.34 13.38 0.68
CA SER A 116 2.60 13.17 1.41
C SER A 116 3.60 14.28 1.11
N ILE A 117 3.71 14.68 -0.16
CA ILE A 117 4.56 15.80 -0.57
C ILE A 117 4.03 17.11 0.05
N ALA A 118 2.74 17.38 -0.07
CA ALA A 118 2.13 18.60 0.49
C ALA A 118 2.33 18.69 2.01
N CYS A 119 2.19 17.57 2.73
CA CYS A 119 2.43 17.51 4.17
C CYS A 119 3.91 17.72 4.52
N ARG A 120 4.85 17.16 3.75
CA ARG A 120 6.28 17.37 3.96
C ARG A 120 6.67 18.84 3.77
N GLU A 121 6.15 19.48 2.73
CA GLU A 121 6.45 20.89 2.46
C GLU A 121 5.76 21.82 3.48
N SER A 122 4.56 21.49 3.98
CA SER A 122 3.90 22.31 4.98
C SER A 122 4.60 22.31 6.34
N ILE A 123 5.25 21.21 6.73
CA ILE A 123 6.02 21.13 7.99
C ILE A 123 7.14 22.17 8.03
N LYS A 124 7.74 22.50 6.88
CA LYS A 124 8.80 23.52 6.75
C LYS A 124 8.29 24.96 6.92
N SER A 125 6.97 25.18 6.84
CA SER A 125 6.38 26.53 6.84
C SER A 125 6.17 27.14 8.23
N GLU A 126 6.35 26.35 9.31
CA GLU A 126 6.02 26.70 10.70
C GLU A 126 4.56 27.12 10.97
N ASN A 127 3.70 27.14 9.94
CA ASN A 127 2.29 27.48 10.06
C ASN A 127 1.49 26.28 10.58
N LYS A 128 1.16 26.31 11.88
CA LYS A 128 0.41 25.24 12.56
C LYS A 128 -0.92 24.89 11.89
N LEU A 129 -1.66 25.90 11.39
CA LEU A 129 -2.93 25.67 10.71
C LEU A 129 -2.72 24.95 9.38
N LEU A 130 -1.69 25.33 8.63
CA LEU A 130 -1.36 24.67 7.36
C LEU A 130 -0.88 23.23 7.60
N VAL A 131 -0.01 23.01 8.61
CA VAL A 131 0.44 21.67 9.02
C VAL A 131 -0.75 20.79 9.40
N TRP A 132 -1.68 21.32 10.18
CA TRP A 132 -2.93 20.64 10.54
C TRP A 132 -3.75 20.24 9.31
N GLN A 133 -4.02 21.19 8.41
CA GLN A 133 -4.81 20.93 7.19
C GLN A 133 -4.17 19.88 6.29
N GLN A 134 -2.86 19.93 6.07
CA GLN A 134 -2.18 18.93 5.26
C GLN A 134 -2.08 17.58 5.97
N SER A 135 -1.97 17.55 7.30
CA SER A 135 -2.01 16.31 8.07
C SER A 135 -3.38 15.62 7.96
N CYS A 136 -4.48 16.36 7.99
CA CYS A 136 -5.82 15.82 7.72
C CYS A 136 -5.91 15.20 6.32
N ARG A 137 -5.43 15.90 5.30
CA ARG A 137 -5.41 15.38 3.91
C ARG A 137 -4.57 14.11 3.80
N GLN A 138 -3.43 14.08 4.48
CA GLN A 138 -2.57 12.91 4.53
C GLN A 138 -3.27 11.72 5.20
N VAL A 139 -3.91 11.95 6.36
CA VAL A 139 -4.67 10.91 7.06
C VAL A 139 -5.81 10.38 6.21
N GLN A 140 -6.55 11.25 5.54
CA GLN A 140 -7.61 10.86 4.63
C GLN A 140 -7.08 10.03 3.46
N ALA A 141 -6.04 10.52 2.78
CA ALA A 141 -5.51 9.89 1.58
C ALA A 141 -4.95 8.48 1.86
N TYR A 142 -4.21 8.28 2.96
CA TYR A 142 -3.68 6.96 3.27
C TYR A 142 -4.81 5.99 3.66
N ASN A 143 -5.85 6.46 4.35
CA ASN A 143 -7.00 5.64 4.69
C ASN A 143 -7.83 5.27 3.45
N GLU A 144 -7.95 6.14 2.45
CA GLU A 144 -8.55 5.77 1.15
C GLU A 144 -7.76 4.67 0.46
N PHE A 145 -6.43 4.83 0.41
CA PHE A 145 -5.54 3.83 -0.15
C PHE A 145 -5.70 2.48 0.57
N LEU A 146 -5.65 2.48 1.90
CA LEU A 146 -5.86 1.28 2.71
C LEU A 146 -7.26 0.69 2.52
N ASN A 147 -8.33 1.49 2.45
CA ASN A 147 -9.69 0.99 2.20
C ASN A 147 -9.79 0.24 0.86
N GLY A 148 -9.16 0.77 -0.18
CA GLY A 148 -9.04 0.08 -1.47
C GLY A 148 -8.23 -1.21 -1.37
N LEU A 149 -7.00 -1.11 -0.84
CA LEU A 149 -6.07 -2.22 -0.72
C LEU A 149 -6.65 -3.37 0.12
N LEU A 150 -7.34 -3.05 1.21
CA LEU A 150 -7.93 -4.01 2.13
C LEU A 150 -8.94 -4.95 1.46
N ALA A 151 -9.65 -4.48 0.43
CA ALA A 151 -10.52 -5.35 -0.35
C ALA A 151 -9.72 -6.46 -1.06
N TYR A 152 -8.58 -6.11 -1.68
CA TYR A 152 -7.67 -7.10 -2.29
C TYR A 152 -7.08 -8.02 -1.23
N LEU A 153 -6.61 -7.48 -0.10
CA LEU A 153 -6.03 -8.31 0.98
C LEU A 153 -7.03 -9.36 1.51
N ILE A 154 -8.30 -8.97 1.67
CA ILE A 154 -9.36 -9.90 2.10
C ILE A 154 -9.58 -11.00 1.05
N ILE A 155 -9.61 -10.66 -0.23
CA ILE A 155 -9.80 -11.63 -1.32
C ILE A 155 -8.63 -12.63 -1.33
N LEU A 156 -7.40 -12.12 -1.32
CA LEU A 156 -6.17 -12.93 -1.32
C LEU A 156 -6.11 -13.86 -0.11
N TRP A 157 -6.36 -13.35 1.10
CA TRP A 157 -6.29 -14.18 2.29
C TRP A 157 -7.40 -15.23 2.36
N ARG A 158 -8.55 -14.96 1.75
CA ARG A 158 -9.61 -15.99 1.62
C ARG A 158 -9.19 -17.07 0.64
N ALA A 159 -8.58 -16.72 -0.49
CA ALA A 159 -7.98 -17.69 -1.42
C ALA A 159 -6.93 -18.56 -0.70
N ALA A 160 -5.99 -17.93 0.01
CA ALA A 160 -4.95 -18.61 0.78
C ALA A 160 -5.51 -19.63 1.80
N LYS A 161 -6.69 -19.35 2.37
CA LYS A 161 -7.37 -20.22 3.34
C LYS A 161 -8.41 -21.15 2.71
N ASN A 162 -8.44 -21.30 1.38
CA ASN A 162 -9.45 -22.08 0.64
C ASN A 162 -10.90 -21.70 1.00
N LYS A 163 -11.14 -20.41 1.30
CA LYS A 163 -12.46 -19.87 1.58
C LYS A 163 -13.05 -19.26 0.30
N SER A 164 -14.36 -19.39 0.12
CA SER A 164 -15.09 -18.78 -0.99
C SER A 164 -14.78 -17.28 -1.15
N ILE A 165 -14.41 -16.87 -2.36
CA ILE A 165 -14.15 -15.47 -2.71
C ILE A 165 -15.50 -14.71 -2.78
N LYS A 166 -15.58 -13.54 -2.12
CA LYS A 166 -16.77 -12.67 -2.19
C LYS A 166 -16.36 -11.27 -2.61
N THR A 167 -16.66 -10.92 -3.85
CA THR A 167 -16.38 -9.61 -4.45
C THR A 167 -17.19 -8.47 -3.84
N THR A 168 -18.28 -8.77 -3.12
CA THR A 168 -19.07 -7.80 -2.35
C THR A 168 -18.25 -7.06 -1.29
N VAL A 169 -17.05 -7.54 -0.95
CA VAL A 169 -16.11 -6.81 -0.07
C VAL A 169 -15.73 -5.45 -0.66
N PHE A 170 -15.62 -5.30 -1.98
CA PHE A 170 -15.24 -4.04 -2.62
C PHE A 170 -16.24 -2.91 -2.31
N SER A 171 -17.54 -3.24 -2.26
CA SER A 171 -18.62 -2.29 -1.95
C SER A 171 -18.93 -2.17 -0.45
N ALA A 172 -18.32 -2.98 0.42
CA ALA A 172 -18.52 -2.89 1.86
C ALA A 172 -17.95 -1.57 2.43
N SER A 173 -18.51 -1.08 3.55
CA SER A 173 -17.95 0.09 4.23
C SER A 173 -16.52 -0.20 4.74
N TYR A 174 -15.72 0.86 4.94
CA TYR A 174 -14.34 0.69 5.38
C TYR A 174 -14.23 -0.05 6.72
N SER A 175 -15.08 0.30 7.69
CA SER A 175 -15.16 -0.39 8.98
C SER A 175 -15.52 -1.87 8.83
N ASN A 176 -16.43 -2.21 7.92
CA ASN A 176 -16.82 -3.61 7.68
C ASN A 176 -15.69 -4.42 7.04
N LYS A 177 -14.96 -3.83 6.08
CA LYS A 177 -13.75 -4.47 5.52
C LYS A 177 -12.74 -4.72 6.63
N LEU A 178 -12.50 -3.74 7.50
CA LEU A 178 -11.54 -3.85 8.60
C LEU A 178 -11.90 -4.99 9.55
N GLU A 179 -13.15 -5.04 9.98
CA GLU A 179 -13.64 -6.10 10.88
C GLU A 179 -13.57 -7.49 10.24
N GLN A 180 -13.95 -7.59 8.96
CA GLN A 180 -13.82 -8.82 8.20
C GLN A 180 -12.35 -9.27 8.14
N PHE A 181 -11.41 -8.37 7.86
CA PHE A 181 -10.00 -8.72 7.79
C PHE A 181 -9.44 -9.12 9.15
N LYS A 182 -9.80 -8.42 10.24
CA LYS A 182 -9.46 -8.82 11.63
C LYS A 182 -9.91 -10.24 11.94
N THR A 183 -11.18 -10.53 11.68
CA THR A 183 -11.77 -11.86 11.89
C THR A 183 -11.04 -12.95 11.10
N LEU A 184 -10.58 -12.63 9.89
CA LEU A 184 -9.89 -13.60 9.01
C LEU A 184 -8.43 -13.86 9.41
N THR A 185 -7.80 -12.97 10.17
CA THR A 185 -6.33 -12.93 10.37
C THR A 185 -5.91 -13.02 11.84
N GLY A 186 -6.85 -13.08 12.78
CA GLY A 186 -6.55 -13.10 14.23
C GLY A 186 -6.44 -11.71 14.86
N GLY A 187 -6.84 -10.66 14.15
CA GLY A 187 -6.99 -9.30 14.69
C GLY A 187 -5.68 -8.63 15.09
N ASP A 188 -5.75 -7.79 16.13
CA ASP A 188 -4.69 -6.84 16.52
C ASP A 188 -3.38 -7.51 17.02
N ASN A 189 -3.41 -8.81 17.30
CA ASN A 189 -2.24 -9.61 17.69
C ASN A 189 -1.75 -10.55 16.58
N GLY A 190 -2.37 -10.51 15.39
CA GLY A 190 -2.01 -11.35 14.25
C GLY A 190 -0.88 -10.78 13.39
N ALA A 191 -0.46 -11.55 12.38
CA ALA A 191 0.61 -11.18 11.44
C ALA A 191 0.33 -9.89 10.62
N PHE A 192 -0.93 -9.43 10.60
CA PHE A 192 -1.37 -8.24 9.88
C PHE A 192 -1.66 -7.05 10.81
N TYR A 193 -1.18 -7.09 12.07
CA TYR A 193 -1.48 -6.07 13.08
C TYR A 193 -1.21 -4.64 12.61
N LEU A 194 -0.19 -4.43 11.79
CA LEU A 194 0.18 -3.11 11.27
C LEU A 194 -0.98 -2.48 10.47
N ILE A 195 -1.69 -3.27 9.66
CA ILE A 195 -2.87 -2.80 8.92
C ILE A 195 -3.94 -2.29 9.88
N PHE A 196 -4.16 -2.99 10.99
CA PHE A 196 -5.19 -2.65 11.98
C PHE A 196 -4.85 -1.41 12.81
N ARG A 197 -3.56 -1.18 13.10
CA ARG A 197 -3.10 0.02 13.79
C ARG A 197 -3.17 1.26 12.91
N LEU A 198 -2.93 1.10 11.61
CA LEU A 198 -2.96 2.22 10.66
C LEU A 198 -4.35 2.55 10.18
N ALA A 199 -5.23 1.57 9.99
CA ALA A 199 -6.58 1.79 9.51
C ALA A 199 -7.42 2.56 10.54
N GLN A 200 -7.78 3.80 10.20
CA GLN A 200 -8.52 4.71 11.07
C GLN A 200 -9.84 5.14 10.39
N PRO A 201 -10.83 4.23 10.24
CA PRO A 201 -12.06 4.52 9.52
C PRO A 201 -12.86 5.67 10.13
N LYS A 202 -12.84 5.82 11.46
CA LYS A 202 -13.55 6.89 12.16
C LYS A 202 -12.92 8.27 11.89
N LEU A 203 -11.59 8.37 12.00
CA LEU A 203 -10.87 9.61 11.69
C LEU A 203 -11.06 9.99 10.22
N ARG A 204 -10.94 9.01 9.30
CA ARG A 204 -11.21 9.24 7.87
C ARG A 204 -12.61 9.80 7.64
N ASN A 205 -13.63 9.24 8.28
CA ASN A 205 -15.00 9.72 8.13
C ASN A 205 -15.18 11.12 8.71
N ALA A 206 -14.60 11.40 9.88
CA ALA A 206 -14.68 12.72 10.47
C ALA A 206 -14.01 13.80 9.62
N ILE A 207 -12.87 13.48 9.00
CA ILE A 207 -12.22 14.39 8.03
C ILE A 207 -13.12 14.60 6.81
N ALA A 208 -13.67 13.53 6.23
CA ALA A 208 -14.52 13.60 5.05
C ALA A 208 -15.85 14.38 5.27
N HIS A 209 -16.31 14.46 6.51
CA HIS A 209 -17.53 15.17 6.89
C HIS A 209 -17.26 16.49 7.62
N GLU A 210 -16.01 16.93 7.68
CA GLU A 210 -15.60 18.18 8.35
C GLU A 210 -16.01 18.25 9.84
N THR A 211 -16.11 17.10 10.51
CA THR A 211 -16.46 16.97 11.93
C THR A 211 -15.24 16.77 12.83
N ILE A 212 -14.08 17.24 12.39
CA ILE A 212 -12.78 17.13 13.07
C ILE A 212 -12.16 18.53 13.25
N TRP A 213 -11.58 18.80 14.42
CA TRP A 213 -10.94 20.09 14.70
C TRP A 213 -9.73 19.95 15.62
N LEU A 214 -8.86 20.96 15.55
CA LEU A 214 -7.70 21.09 16.41
C LEU A 214 -8.07 21.87 17.68
N ASP A 215 -7.98 21.22 18.84
CA ASP A 215 -8.02 21.83 20.16
C ASP A 215 -6.59 22.21 20.56
N SER A 216 -6.13 23.37 20.08
CA SER A 216 -4.76 23.86 20.27
C SER A 216 -4.37 24.02 21.75
N PRO A 217 -5.21 24.61 22.64
CA PRO A 217 -4.91 24.68 24.07
C PRO A 217 -4.70 23.32 24.73
N ALA A 218 -5.48 22.30 24.34
CA ALA A 218 -5.36 20.97 24.90
C ALA A 218 -4.29 20.09 24.21
N ASN A 219 -3.67 20.55 23.11
CA ASN A 219 -2.83 19.75 22.23
C ASN A 219 -3.51 18.45 21.76
N LYS A 220 -4.80 18.54 21.42
CA LYS A 220 -5.63 17.41 21.00
C LYS A 220 -6.28 17.66 19.66
N VAL A 221 -6.55 16.55 18.98
CA VAL A 221 -7.44 16.50 17.83
C VAL A 221 -8.74 15.88 18.30
N ARG A 222 -9.84 16.62 18.13
CA ARG A 222 -11.18 16.17 18.53
C ARG A 222 -12.02 15.93 17.29
N TYR A 223 -12.91 14.95 17.36
CA TYR A 223 -13.79 14.64 16.25
C TYR A 223 -15.09 13.97 16.68
N ILE A 224 -16.12 14.14 15.85
CA ILE A 224 -17.42 13.46 16.01
C ILE A 224 -17.54 12.39 14.93
N ASP A 225 -17.91 11.17 15.33
CA ASP A 225 -18.19 10.06 14.43
C ASP A 225 -19.50 9.36 14.78
N GLY A 226 -20.16 8.80 13.77
CA GLY A 226 -21.37 7.97 13.90
C GLY A 226 -22.70 8.71 13.75
N LYS A 227 -23.78 7.92 13.57
CA LYS A 227 -25.16 8.42 13.47
C LYS A 227 -25.68 8.98 14.80
N GLN A 228 -25.23 8.39 15.91
CA GLN A 228 -25.36 8.97 17.24
C GLN A 228 -24.05 9.70 17.52
N PRO A 229 -24.01 11.04 17.45
CA PRO A 229 -22.78 11.79 17.50
C PRO A 229 -22.08 11.54 18.82
N LYS A 230 -20.92 10.87 18.75
CA LYS A 230 -20.04 10.67 19.89
C LYS A 230 -18.74 11.41 19.63
N GLU A 231 -18.31 12.20 20.61
CA GLU A 231 -17.03 12.88 20.57
C GLU A 231 -15.90 11.89 20.93
N PHE A 232 -14.81 12.00 20.19
CA PHE A 232 -13.58 11.25 20.39
C PHE A 232 -12.40 12.23 20.37
N GLU A 233 -11.29 11.82 20.97
CA GLU A 233 -10.06 12.61 21.00
C GLU A 233 -8.83 11.73 20.75
N ILE A 234 -7.80 12.35 20.20
CA ILE A 234 -6.46 11.79 20.02
C ILE A 234 -5.43 12.90 20.30
N ASN A 235 -4.28 12.57 20.89
CA ASN A 235 -3.23 13.57 21.08
C ASN A 235 -2.75 14.08 19.71
N LEU A 236 -2.40 15.36 19.63
CA LEU A 236 -1.90 15.95 18.39
C LEU A 236 -0.64 15.22 17.89
N ALA A 237 0.28 14.85 18.79
CA ALA A 237 1.48 14.10 18.44
C ALA A 237 1.16 12.73 17.81
N ASP A 238 0.19 12.00 18.36
CA ASP A 238 -0.23 10.70 17.84
C ASP A 238 -0.92 10.85 16.47
N PHE A 239 -1.73 11.90 16.28
CA PHE A 239 -2.33 12.20 14.99
C PHE A 239 -1.29 12.53 13.92
N LEU A 240 -0.29 13.36 14.25
CA LEU A 240 0.81 13.67 13.35
C LEU A 240 1.65 12.42 13.05
N ALA A 241 1.89 11.57 14.05
CA ALA A 241 2.57 10.29 13.86
C ALA A 241 1.80 9.37 12.91
N LEU A 242 0.47 9.31 12.99
CA LEU A 242 -0.37 8.58 12.03
C LEU A 242 -0.24 9.15 10.61
N ALA A 243 -0.31 10.48 10.46
CA ALA A 243 -0.15 11.15 9.17
C ALA A 243 1.23 10.85 8.54
N SER A 244 2.29 11.00 9.32
CA SER A 244 3.66 10.66 8.92
C SER A 244 3.74 9.20 8.52
N THR A 245 3.33 8.27 9.39
CA THR A 245 3.41 6.83 9.11
C THR A 245 2.67 6.44 7.83
N GLY A 246 1.49 7.01 7.58
CA GLY A 246 0.72 6.78 6.35
C GLY A 246 1.49 7.14 5.07
N SER A 247 2.38 8.14 5.11
CA SER A 247 3.23 8.52 3.96
C SER A 247 4.25 7.44 3.58
N HIS A 248 4.63 6.61 4.54
CA HIS A 248 5.59 5.53 4.35
C HIS A 248 4.97 4.29 3.71
N LEU A 249 3.68 4.28 3.33
CA LEU A 249 3.02 3.12 2.71
C LEU A 249 3.26 3.00 1.20
N LEU A 250 3.59 4.10 0.52
CA LEU A 250 3.73 4.14 -0.94
C LEU A 250 4.90 3.30 -1.45
N GLN A 251 6.10 3.60 -0.95
CA GLN A 251 7.33 2.92 -1.36
C GLN A 251 7.28 1.40 -1.14
N PRO A 252 6.93 0.87 0.05
CA PRO A 252 6.87 -0.57 0.26
C PRO A 252 5.75 -1.23 -0.57
N TYR A 253 4.64 -0.54 -0.86
CA TYR A 253 3.63 -1.07 -1.78
C TYR A 253 4.17 -1.21 -3.20
N LEU A 254 4.78 -0.16 -3.74
CA LEU A 254 5.31 -0.16 -5.10
C LEU A 254 6.44 -1.20 -5.24
N ALA A 255 7.37 -1.24 -4.28
CA ALA A 255 8.43 -2.25 -4.23
C ALA A 255 7.87 -3.68 -4.17
N ALA A 256 6.81 -3.91 -3.40
CA ALA A 256 6.19 -5.23 -3.32
C ALA A 256 5.58 -5.67 -4.66
N ILE A 257 4.77 -4.82 -5.31
CA ILE A 257 4.17 -5.17 -6.61
C ILE A 257 5.22 -5.30 -7.72
N SER A 258 6.30 -4.50 -7.68
CA SER A 258 7.44 -4.64 -8.58
C SER A 258 8.18 -5.96 -8.37
N SER A 259 8.41 -6.35 -7.12
CA SER A 259 9.07 -7.63 -6.78
C SER A 259 8.24 -8.82 -7.27
N ILE A 260 6.92 -8.78 -7.05
CA ILE A 260 6.01 -9.80 -7.55
C ILE A 260 6.05 -9.87 -9.09
N ALA A 261 6.02 -8.73 -9.78
CA ALA A 261 6.06 -8.70 -11.24
C ALA A 261 7.35 -9.32 -11.81
N ILE A 262 8.51 -9.05 -11.19
CA ILE A 262 9.79 -9.67 -11.57
C ILE A 262 9.75 -11.18 -11.34
N ILE A 263 9.31 -11.64 -10.16
CA ILE A 263 9.27 -13.07 -9.84
C ILE A 263 8.37 -13.86 -10.80
N GLU A 264 7.24 -13.28 -11.21
CA GLU A 264 6.29 -13.95 -12.09
C GLU A 264 6.70 -13.93 -13.57
N CYS A 265 7.30 -12.82 -14.05
CA CYS A 265 7.42 -12.57 -15.49
C CYS A 265 8.85 -12.48 -16.02
N ALA A 266 9.83 -12.24 -15.16
CA ALA A 266 11.21 -12.10 -15.59
C ALA A 266 11.85 -13.46 -15.85
N SER A 267 12.97 -13.47 -16.59
CA SER A 267 13.81 -14.64 -16.78
C SER A 267 14.47 -15.07 -15.47
N GLU A 268 14.94 -16.33 -15.40
CA GLU A 268 15.67 -16.81 -14.21
C GLU A 268 16.94 -15.99 -13.92
N HIS A 269 17.61 -15.50 -14.97
CA HIS A 269 18.74 -14.59 -14.81
C HIS A 269 18.30 -13.28 -14.13
N GLU A 270 17.22 -12.65 -14.58
CA GLU A 270 16.71 -11.43 -13.97
C GLU A 270 16.26 -11.67 -12.53
N LYS A 271 15.56 -12.77 -12.24
CA LYS A 271 15.17 -13.11 -10.86
C LYS A 271 16.38 -13.25 -9.93
N SER A 272 17.51 -13.77 -10.43
CA SER A 272 18.75 -13.89 -9.65
C SER A 272 19.39 -12.55 -9.28
N LEU A 273 18.95 -11.43 -9.87
CA LEU A 273 19.38 -10.08 -9.51
C LEU A 273 18.57 -9.50 -8.34
N LEU A 274 17.47 -10.14 -7.93
CA LEU A 274 16.72 -9.68 -6.76
C LEU A 274 17.53 -9.93 -5.48
N PRO A 275 17.44 -9.03 -4.48
CA PRO A 275 17.97 -9.28 -3.15
C PRO A 275 17.51 -10.63 -2.57
N ASP A 276 18.44 -11.40 -1.98
CA ASP A 276 18.20 -12.75 -1.48
C ASP A 276 17.01 -12.81 -0.49
N ASN A 277 16.89 -11.82 0.37
CA ASN A 277 15.78 -11.72 1.32
C ASN A 277 14.40 -11.64 0.65
N ILE A 278 14.30 -11.10 -0.57
CA ILE A 278 13.05 -11.13 -1.35
C ILE A 278 12.80 -12.55 -1.88
N ILE A 279 13.83 -13.17 -2.46
CA ILE A 279 13.74 -14.53 -3.00
C ILE A 279 13.31 -15.51 -1.91
N GLU A 280 13.92 -15.42 -0.72
CA GLU A 280 13.56 -16.21 0.46
C GLU A 280 12.08 -16.01 0.86
N LEU A 281 11.57 -14.78 0.81
CA LEU A 281 10.16 -14.51 1.10
C LEU A 281 9.21 -15.23 0.13
N PHE A 282 9.56 -15.39 -1.15
CA PHE A 282 8.72 -16.15 -2.09
C PHE A 282 8.87 -17.66 -1.92
N ASN A 283 10.07 -18.13 -1.59
CA ASN A 283 10.38 -19.55 -1.48
C ASN A 283 10.03 -20.18 -0.13
N PHE A 284 9.77 -19.38 0.90
CA PHE A 284 9.47 -19.89 2.25
C PHE A 284 8.22 -20.79 2.27
N ILE A 285 8.40 -22.06 2.63
CA ILE A 285 7.34 -23.05 2.83
C ILE A 285 7.22 -23.34 4.34
N PRO A 286 6.07 -23.01 4.99
CA PRO A 286 5.89 -23.29 6.40
C PRO A 286 6.05 -24.79 6.70
N GLY A 287 6.96 -25.15 7.62
CA GLY A 287 7.20 -26.53 8.05
C GLY A 287 8.33 -27.27 7.32
N GLN A 288 9.01 -26.63 6.38
CA GLN A 288 10.32 -27.06 5.92
C GLN A 288 11.38 -26.23 6.68
N ASN A 289 12.05 -26.85 7.64
CA ASN A 289 13.30 -26.28 8.15
C ASN A 289 14.34 -26.42 7.03
N LEU A 290 15.10 -25.36 6.78
CA LEU A 290 16.38 -25.42 6.08
C LEU A 290 17.32 -26.40 6.80
#